data_AF-A0A830GUF2-F1
#
_entry.id   AF-A0A830GUF2-F1
#
_cell.length_a   1.000
_cell.length_b   1.000
_cell.length_c   1.000
_cell.angle_alpha   90.00
_cell.angle_beta   90.00
_cell.angle_gamma   90.00
#
_symmetry.space_group_name_H-M   'P 1'
#
loop_
_entity.id
_entity.type
_entity.pdbx_description
1 polymer ?
#
loop_
_entity_poly.entity_id
_entity_poly.type
_entity_poly.pdbx_seq_one_letter_code
_entity_poly.pdbx_strand_id
1 'polypeptide(L)'
;MHIPGIKYNHSCFLCSIGSEYLIKSTGEYIVKVNPHPFNNGHVVVISNEHKPLGEVTPLELFSMLKEAASLMRHLRHIYNPQGFNVGIVNKPHAAIHVVPRWNGDASFVAVVFNAKPVPELPEKTRDNLLKELKVNGQ
;
A
#
# COMPACT_ATOMS: atom_id res chain seq x y z
N MET A 1 -11.32 -18.44 -11.55
CA MET A 1 -12.39 -19.33 -12.05
C MET A 1 -13.70 -18.57 -11.93
N HIS A 2 -14.25 -18.09 -13.06
CA HIS A 2 -15.54 -17.38 -13.11
C HIS A 2 -16.61 -18.40 -13.48
N ILE A 3 -17.61 -18.59 -12.62
CA ILE A 3 -18.69 -19.55 -12.84
C ILE A 3 -19.90 -18.80 -13.40
N PRO A 4 -20.35 -19.11 -14.62
CA PRO A 4 -21.54 -18.48 -15.21
C PRO A 4 -22.77 -18.65 -14.31
N GLY A 5 -23.51 -17.57 -14.05
CA GLY A 5 -24.75 -17.58 -13.26
C GLY A 5 -24.62 -17.14 -11.79
N ILE A 6 -23.40 -16.96 -11.27
CA ILE A 6 -23.19 -16.38 -9.94
C ILE A 6 -22.99 -14.87 -10.06
N LYS A 7 -23.87 -14.07 -9.43
CA LYS A 7 -23.63 -12.63 -9.22
C LYS A 7 -22.52 -12.48 -8.19
N TYR A 8 -21.32 -12.21 -8.66
CA TYR A 8 -20.22 -11.88 -7.76
C TYR A 8 -20.32 -10.40 -7.35
N ASN A 9 -20.88 -10.14 -6.17
CA ASN A 9 -20.76 -8.83 -5.53
C ASN A 9 -19.35 -8.72 -4.93
N HIS A 10 -18.36 -8.41 -5.75
CA HIS A 10 -16.99 -8.24 -5.27
C HIS A 10 -16.85 -6.84 -4.64
N SER A 11 -17.03 -6.73 -3.33
CA SER A 11 -16.54 -5.58 -2.58
C SER A 11 -15.01 -5.57 -2.67
N CYS A 12 -14.48 -4.79 -3.62
CA CYS A 12 -13.04 -4.62 -3.76
C CYS A 12 -12.49 -3.96 -2.50
N PHE A 13 -11.59 -4.66 -1.81
CA PHE A 13 -10.95 -4.17 -0.58
C PHE A 13 -10.27 -2.81 -0.80
N LEU A 14 -9.59 -2.61 -1.93
CA LEU A 14 -8.88 -1.36 -2.24
C LEU A 14 -9.85 -0.18 -2.43
N CYS A 15 -11.00 -0.42 -3.05
CA CYS A 15 -12.08 0.57 -3.16
C CYS A 15 -12.69 0.90 -1.80
N SER A 16 -12.76 -0.07 -0.87
CA SER A 16 -13.36 0.13 0.46
C SER A 16 -12.41 0.77 1.49
N ILE A 17 -11.11 0.94 1.19
CA ILE A 17 -10.21 1.64 2.12
C ILE A 17 -10.72 3.08 2.30
N GLY A 18 -11.04 3.45 3.54
CA GLY A 18 -11.59 4.76 3.86
C GLY A 18 -10.62 5.93 3.60
N SER A 19 -11.16 7.15 3.59
CA SER A 19 -10.40 8.39 3.38
C SER A 19 -9.48 8.70 4.56
N GLU A 20 -9.74 8.13 5.73
CA GLU A 20 -8.89 8.21 6.90
C GLU A 20 -7.52 7.55 6.70
N TYR A 21 -7.29 6.80 5.64
CA TYR A 21 -5.98 6.25 5.27
C TYR A 21 -5.35 6.93 4.06
N LEU A 22 -5.99 7.96 3.50
CA LEU A 22 -5.52 8.66 2.31
C LEU A 22 -4.23 9.45 2.57
N ILE A 23 -3.25 9.29 1.68
CA ILE A 23 -2.01 10.07 1.66
C ILE A 23 -2.04 11.07 0.51
N LYS A 24 -2.40 10.60 -0.69
CA LYS A 24 -2.32 11.37 -1.92
C LYS A 24 -3.34 10.87 -2.94
N SER A 25 -3.92 11.78 -3.70
CA SER A 25 -4.80 11.46 -4.84
C SER A 25 -4.35 12.29 -6.04
N THR A 26 -4.20 11.65 -7.19
CA THR A 26 -3.80 12.27 -8.46
C THR A 26 -4.80 11.90 -9.56
N GLY A 27 -4.56 12.32 -10.80
CA GLY A 27 -5.38 11.90 -11.95
C GLY A 27 -5.16 10.43 -12.34
N GLU A 28 -4.01 9.86 -11.98
CA GLU A 28 -3.56 8.54 -12.42
C GLU A 28 -3.64 7.48 -11.30
N TYR A 29 -3.43 7.87 -10.05
CA TYR A 29 -3.37 6.95 -8.90
C TYR A 29 -3.78 7.59 -7.58
N ILE A 30 -4.08 6.74 -6.60
CA ILE A 30 -4.30 7.08 -5.21
C ILE A 30 -3.28 6.34 -4.33
N VAL A 31 -2.74 7.01 -3.32
CA VAL A 31 -1.89 6.42 -2.29
C VAL A 31 -2.64 6.37 -0.97
N LYS A 32 -2.70 5.18 -0.37
CA LYS A 32 -3.26 4.98 0.97
C LYS A 32 -2.33 4.16 1.87
N VAL A 33 -2.48 4.30 3.18
CA VAL A 33 -1.95 3.32 4.13
C VAL A 33 -2.85 2.09 4.09
N ASN A 34 -2.26 0.89 4.17
CA ASN A 34 -3.03 -0.33 4.27
C ASN A 34 -3.60 -0.46 5.71
N PRO A 35 -4.93 -0.58 5.91
CA PRO A 35 -5.52 -0.73 7.24
C PRO A 35 -5.19 -2.07 7.90
N HIS A 36 -4.72 -3.05 7.11
CA HIS A 36 -4.16 -4.32 7.59
C HIS A 36 -2.68 -4.40 7.22
N PRO A 37 -1.82 -3.60 7.88
CA PRO A 37 -0.41 -3.51 7.53
C PRO A 37 0.33 -4.82 7.81
N PHE A 38 1.31 -5.17 6.98
CA PHE A 38 2.21 -6.30 7.27
C PHE A 38 3.33 -5.89 8.22
N ASN A 39 3.72 -4.61 8.16
CA ASN A 39 4.70 -3.93 8.99
C ASN A 39 4.31 -2.45 9.05
N ASN A 40 4.86 -1.71 10.02
CA ASN A 40 4.76 -0.25 10.07
C ASN A 40 5.16 0.34 8.71
N GLY A 41 4.41 1.34 8.24
CA GLY A 41 4.69 1.96 6.94
C GLY A 41 4.18 1.19 5.71
N HIS A 42 3.33 0.15 5.87
CA HIS A 42 2.72 -0.53 4.72
C HIS A 42 1.77 0.40 3.97
N VAL A 43 2.20 0.86 2.81
CA VAL A 43 1.41 1.71 1.91
C VAL A 43 1.09 1.00 0.60
N VAL A 44 0.02 1.45 -0.04
CA VAL A 44 -0.47 0.94 -1.32
C VAL A 44 -0.68 2.10 -2.30
N VAL A 45 -0.13 1.94 -3.50
CA VAL A 45 -0.38 2.83 -4.65
C VAL A 45 -1.37 2.11 -5.55
N ILE A 46 -2.57 2.67 -5.71
CA ILE A 46 -3.73 2.03 -6.30
C ILE A 46 -4.09 2.78 -7.59
N SER A 47 -4.41 2.08 -8.68
CA SER A 47 -4.95 2.73 -9.88
C SER A 47 -6.26 3.44 -9.54
N ASN A 48 -6.52 4.62 -10.11
CA ASN A 48 -7.76 5.34 -9.79
C ASN A 48 -9.01 4.56 -10.15
N GLU A 49 -9.02 3.99 -11.35
CA GLU A 49 -10.08 3.11 -11.81
C GLU A 49 -9.90 1.71 -11.22
N HIS A 50 -11.02 1.08 -10.87
CA HIS A 50 -11.07 -0.33 -10.52
C HIS A 50 -10.90 -1.17 -11.78
N LYS A 51 -9.65 -1.33 -12.20
CA LYS A 51 -9.28 -2.12 -13.36
C LYS A 51 -8.11 -3.06 -13.06
N PRO A 52 -8.04 -4.21 -13.75
CA PRO A 52 -6.93 -5.12 -13.60
C PRO A 52 -5.65 -4.52 -14.18
N LEU A 53 -4.50 -5.01 -13.73
CA LEU A 53 -3.18 -4.52 -14.14
C LEU A 53 -3.00 -4.46 -15.68
N GLY A 54 -3.59 -5.41 -16.41
CA GLY A 54 -3.51 -5.46 -17.88
C GLY A 54 -4.23 -4.33 -18.62
N GLU A 55 -5.11 -3.60 -17.93
CA GLU A 55 -5.86 -2.46 -18.47
C GLU A 55 -5.30 -1.11 -17.96
N VAL A 56 -4.29 -1.15 -17.08
CA VAL A 56 -3.58 0.05 -16.64
C VAL A 56 -2.69 0.53 -17.79
N THR A 57 -2.82 1.81 -18.13
CA THR A 57 -2.03 2.41 -19.20
C THR A 57 -0.55 2.48 -18.82
N PRO A 58 0.38 2.52 -19.80
CA PRO A 58 1.80 2.66 -19.51
C PRO A 58 2.14 3.91 -18.68
N LEU A 59 1.43 5.01 -18.90
CA LEU A 59 1.60 6.26 -18.15
C LEU A 59 1.17 6.10 -16.69
N GLU A 60 -0.01 5.50 -16.43
CA GLU A 60 -0.47 5.22 -15.07
C GLU A 60 0.51 4.30 -14.35
N LEU A 61 0.95 3.21 -14.99
CA LEU A 61 1.89 2.26 -14.39
C LEU A 61 3.22 2.91 -14.05
N PHE A 62 3.75 3.75 -14.94
CA PHE A 62 4.96 4.52 -14.69
C PHE A 62 4.79 5.48 -13.50
N SER A 63 3.69 6.22 -13.46
CA SER A 63 3.37 7.15 -12.37
C SER A 63 3.22 6.43 -11.03
N MET A 64 2.54 5.28 -11.01
CA MET A 64 2.39 4.45 -9.81
C MET A 64 3.74 3.93 -9.30
N LEU A 65 4.60 3.42 -10.19
CA LEU A 65 5.92 2.90 -9.81
C LEU A 65 6.86 4.02 -9.35
N LYS A 66 6.82 5.18 -10.02
CA LYS A 66 7.57 6.38 -9.62
C LYS A 66 7.17 6.84 -8.21
N GLU A 67 5.87 6.83 -7.91
CA GLU A 67 5.37 7.16 -6.58
C GLU A 67 5.80 6.12 -5.54
N ALA A 68 5.71 4.81 -5.85
CA ALA A 68 6.19 3.75 -4.96
C ALA A 68 7.68 3.93 -4.60
N ALA A 69 8.53 4.25 -5.58
CA ALA A 69 9.94 4.56 -5.35
C ALA A 69 10.14 5.84 -4.50
N SER A 70 9.24 6.82 -4.61
CA SER A 70 9.24 8.03 -3.76
C SER A 70 8.91 7.70 -2.32
N LEU A 71 7.85 6.92 -2.09
CA LEU A 71 7.42 6.47 -0.78
C LEU A 71 8.51 5.69 -0.06
N MET A 72 9.30 4.88 -0.75
CA MET A 72 10.45 4.18 -0.14
C MET A 72 11.48 5.15 0.47
N ARG A 73 11.71 6.33 -0.14
CA ARG A 73 12.64 7.32 0.43
C ARG A 73 12.06 7.94 1.69
N HIS A 74 10.81 8.41 1.62
CA HIS A 74 10.10 9.01 2.76
C HIS A 74 9.97 8.03 3.93
N LEU A 75 9.56 6.79 3.66
CA LEU A 75 9.48 5.73 4.67
C LEU A 75 10.84 5.39 5.27
N ARG A 76 11.93 5.55 4.50
CA ARG A 76 13.29 5.38 5.04
C ARG A 76 13.67 6.49 6.01
N HIS A 77 13.30 7.73 5.74
CA HIS A 77 13.49 8.84 6.67
C HIS A 77 12.68 8.66 7.96
N ILE A 78 11.42 8.21 7.84
CA ILE A 78 10.51 8.06 8.99
C ILE A 78 10.90 6.85 9.88
N TYR A 79 11.18 5.69 9.27
CA TYR A 79 11.27 4.43 10.01
C TYR A 79 12.62 3.73 9.96
N ASN A 80 13.56 4.20 9.13
CA ASN A 80 14.89 3.59 8.94
C ASN A 80 14.87 2.04 8.75
N PRO A 81 14.07 1.49 7.81
CA PRO A 81 14.09 0.07 7.49
C PRO A 81 15.35 -0.32 6.74
N GLN A 82 15.84 -1.55 6.95
CA GLN A 82 16.98 -2.09 6.20
C GLN A 82 16.63 -2.42 4.74
N GLY A 83 15.34 -2.63 4.43
CA GLY A 83 14.90 -2.96 3.08
C GLY A 83 13.41 -2.75 2.84
N PHE A 84 12.96 -3.12 1.63
CA PHE A 84 11.55 -3.04 1.24
C PHE A 84 11.17 -4.28 0.42
N ASN A 85 9.94 -4.77 0.62
CA ASN A 85 9.27 -5.52 -0.43
C ASN A 85 8.36 -4.60 -1.22
N VAL A 86 8.51 -4.64 -2.53
CA VAL A 86 7.64 -3.94 -3.47
C VAL A 86 7.01 -4.99 -4.35
N GLY A 87 5.68 -5.05 -4.36
CA GLY A 87 4.94 -6.10 -5.06
C GLY A 87 3.70 -5.56 -5.73
N ILE A 88 3.45 -6.00 -6.96
CA ILE A 88 2.22 -5.68 -7.68
C ILE A 88 1.20 -6.77 -7.37
N VAL A 89 0.03 -6.35 -6.88
CA VAL A 89 -1.11 -7.24 -6.63
C VAL A 89 -2.22 -6.86 -7.58
N ASN A 90 -2.74 -7.86 -8.29
CA ASN A 90 -3.84 -7.71 -9.24
C ASN A 90 -5.00 -8.61 -8.80
N LYS A 91 -5.95 -8.07 -8.04
CA LYS A 91 -7.10 -8.82 -7.54
C LYS A 91 -8.36 -7.96 -7.51
N PRO A 92 -9.20 -7.99 -8.55
CA PRO A 92 -9.06 -7.39 -9.90
C PRO A 92 -8.78 -5.86 -9.96
N HIS A 93 -8.39 -5.21 -8.85
CA HIS A 93 -7.93 -3.82 -8.84
C HIS A 93 -6.40 -3.78 -8.69
N ALA A 94 -5.72 -3.08 -9.61
CA ALA A 94 -4.26 -2.99 -9.62
C ALA A 94 -3.71 -2.13 -8.47
N ALA A 95 -2.77 -2.67 -7.71
CA ALA A 95 -2.03 -1.92 -6.72
C ALA A 95 -0.56 -2.35 -6.58
N ILE A 96 0.29 -1.39 -6.23
CA ILE A 96 1.68 -1.60 -5.83
C ILE A 96 1.77 -1.45 -4.32
N HIS A 97 2.14 -2.53 -3.64
CA HIS A 97 2.40 -2.53 -2.21
C HIS A 97 3.85 -2.15 -1.96
N VAL A 98 4.08 -1.27 -0.99
CA VAL A 98 5.42 -0.95 -0.46
C VAL A 98 5.43 -1.30 1.02
N VAL A 99 6.26 -2.28 1.39
CA VAL A 99 6.33 -2.83 2.74
C VAL A 99 7.76 -2.67 3.27
N PRO A 100 7.99 -1.78 4.24
CA PRO A 100 9.26 -1.70 4.96
C PRO A 100 9.62 -3.03 5.63
N ARG A 101 10.91 -3.41 5.62
CA ARG A 101 11.43 -4.67 6.16
C ARG A 101 12.58 -4.43 7.14
N TRP A 102 12.60 -5.22 8.21
CA TRP A 102 13.70 -5.25 9.17
C TRP A 102 14.25 -6.65 9.38
N ASN A 103 15.51 -6.73 9.81
CA ASN A 103 16.07 -8.00 10.28
C ASN A 103 15.29 -8.48 11.51
N GLY A 104 14.78 -9.71 11.45
CA GLY A 104 13.99 -10.28 12.55
C GLY A 104 12.54 -9.78 12.62
N ASP A 105 12.01 -9.13 11.58
CA ASP A 105 10.61 -8.72 11.54
C ASP A 105 9.61 -9.88 11.46
N ALA A 106 10.09 -11.10 11.19
CA ALA A 106 9.41 -12.33 11.57
C ALA A 106 9.66 -12.59 13.06
N SER A 107 8.76 -12.09 13.91
CA SER A 107 8.84 -12.36 15.34
C SER A 107 8.60 -13.84 15.64
N PHE A 108 9.14 -14.36 16.75
CA PHE A 108 8.81 -15.70 17.26
C PHE A 108 7.29 -15.88 17.39
N VAL A 109 6.57 -14.83 17.77
CA VAL A 109 5.11 -14.80 17.84
C VAL A 109 4.47 -15.02 16.48
N ALA A 110 5.00 -14.41 15.41
CA ALA A 110 4.52 -14.64 14.05
C ALA A 110 4.72 -16.08 13.58
N VAL A 111 5.78 -16.75 14.02
CA VAL A 111 6.07 -18.15 13.65
C VAL A 111 5.25 -19.14 14.47
N VAL A 112 5.13 -18.95 15.78
CA VAL A 112 4.49 -19.92 16.69
C VAL A 112 2.99 -19.71 16.79
N PHE A 113 2.52 -18.46 16.81
CA PHE A 113 1.12 -18.12 16.99
C PHE A 113 0.44 -17.67 15.69
N ASN A 114 1.15 -17.70 14.56
CA ASN A 114 0.68 -17.21 13.26
C ASN A 114 0.08 -15.78 13.35
N ALA A 115 0.62 -14.97 14.27
CA ALA A 115 0.13 -13.64 14.61
C ALA A 115 1.29 -12.64 14.63
N LYS A 116 1.18 -11.56 13.85
CA LYS A 116 2.25 -10.56 13.73
C LYS A 116 1.85 -9.25 14.42
N PRO A 117 2.46 -8.90 15.56
CA PRO A 117 2.20 -7.60 16.19
C PRO A 117 2.78 -6.49 15.30
N VAL A 118 1.92 -5.56 14.87
CA VAL A 118 2.33 -4.32 14.21
C VAL A 118 2.31 -3.21 15.28
N PRO A 119 3.47 -2.64 15.66
CA PRO A 119 3.54 -1.76 16.83
C PRO A 119 2.86 -0.40 16.64
N GLU A 120 2.60 0.02 15.40
CA GLU A 120 1.97 1.32 15.10
C GLU A 120 0.60 1.16 14.41
N LEU A 121 -0.36 2.00 14.81
CA LEU A 121 -1.65 2.10 14.14
C LEU A 121 -1.50 2.70 12.73
N PRO A 122 -2.23 2.22 11.71
CA PRO A 122 -2.13 2.73 10.34
C PRO A 122 -2.37 4.25 10.21
N GLU A 123 -3.25 4.83 11.02
CA GLU A 123 -3.53 6.27 11.05
C GLU A 123 -2.31 7.07 11.49
N LYS A 124 -1.50 6.54 12.41
CA LYS A 124 -0.26 7.18 12.83
C LYS A 124 0.80 7.09 11.74
N THR A 125 0.86 5.98 10.99
CA THR A 125 1.67 5.90 9.76
C THR A 125 1.26 6.97 8.75
N ARG A 126 -0.04 7.17 8.55
CA ARG A 126 -0.55 8.22 7.67
C ARG A 126 -0.07 9.60 8.12
N ASP A 127 -0.23 9.91 9.39
CA ASP A 127 0.12 11.22 9.94
C ASP A 127 1.62 11.52 9.82
N ASN A 128 2.47 10.53 10.05
CA ASN A 128 3.91 10.68 9.89
C ASN A 128 4.28 10.96 8.42
N LEU A 129 3.69 10.23 7.48
CA LEU A 129 3.91 10.45 6.04
C LEU A 129 3.42 11.82 5.58
N LEU A 130 2.22 12.25 6.00
CA LEU A 130 1.70 13.57 5.66
C LEU A 130 2.58 14.71 6.19
N LYS A 131 3.20 14.53 7.37
CA LYS A 131 4.18 15.49 7.89
C LYS A 131 5.45 15.51 7.04
N GLU A 132 6.00 14.35 6.70
CA GLU A 132 7.20 14.22 5.86
C GLU A 132 7.01 14.84 4.47
N LEU A 133 5.87 14.60 3.82
CA LEU A 133 5.58 15.15 2.49
C LEU A 133 5.48 16.69 2.51
N LYS A 134 4.87 17.26 3.55
CA LYS A 134 4.80 18.72 3.74
C LYS A 134 6.17 19.36 3.92
N VAL A 135 7.07 18.73 4.66
CA VAL A 135 8.45 19.22 4.86
C VAL A 135 9.21 19.24 3.54
N ASN A 136 8.94 18.28 2.66
CA ASN A 136 9.62 18.13 1.37
C ASN A 136 8.90 18.81 0.20
N GLY A 137 7.82 19.58 0.45
CA GLY A 137 7.09 20.35 -0.56
C GLY A 137 6.33 19.50 -1.60
N GLN A 138 5.91 18.28 -1.23
CA GLN A 138 5.16 17.36 -2.09
C GLN A 138 3.69 17.23 -1.72
#